data_AF-A0A317T4P5-F1
#
_entry.id   AF-A0A317T4P5-F1
#
_cell.length_a   1.000
_cell.length_b   1.000
_cell.length_c   1.000
_cell.angle_alpha   90.00
_cell.angle_beta   90.00
_cell.angle_gamma   90.00
#
_symmetry.space_group_name_H-M   'P 1'
#
loop_
_entity.id
_entity.type
_entity.pdbx_description
1 polymer ?
#
loop_
_entity_poly.entity_id
_entity_poly.type
_entity_poly.pdbx_seq_one_letter_code
_entity_poly.pdbx_strand_id
1 'polypeptide(L)'
;MVLWKRHSPGYLILLCFLLGGCASTAASALEEYPEPPVRMLFGTDRNRTDATEPGKVFGFERGDVAYGVCTVSLPFDHRIGELERPVFKEDSAEHVVLIDVCVYDRQAFFTEMQGCVNRSVDKQLLLFLHGYNMTFEKAAHNMAQIVADLGFEGCPVFYSWPSRGKVSGYPADETSVRWSKNNLKKFLEDIAVKSGSKSIYLLAHSMGNRILTDAFLELIEERQDLKRHFKALLLVAPDIDTGIFKRDIAEKLGRSGSFVTIYASSEDKALKASRRIHGFPRVGEVEGIPLIVPEIETIDATGVDTSFLGHSYFNRSRSVLSDIYYIINEDLQADERFSLEAVDTTDGFYWRFKE
;
A
#
# COMPACT_ATOMS: atom_id res chain seq x y z
N MET A 1 67.45 3.61 42.74
CA MET A 1 66.71 2.32 42.80
C MET A 1 65.23 2.64 42.53
N VAL A 2 64.73 2.31 41.33
CA VAL A 2 63.40 1.68 41.06
C VAL A 2 62.19 2.44 41.71
N LEU A 3 61.35 3.22 41.00
CA LEU A 3 60.37 2.80 39.98
C LEU A 3 59.75 4.01 39.24
N TRP A 4 59.72 3.95 37.91
CA TRP A 4 58.78 4.71 37.08
C TRP A 4 57.41 4.01 37.09
N LYS A 5 56.34 4.70 37.52
CA LYS A 5 54.96 4.27 37.26
C LYS A 5 54.55 4.77 35.88
N ARG A 6 54.42 3.85 34.92
CA ARG A 6 53.75 4.08 33.63
C ARG A 6 52.25 4.24 33.88
N HIS A 7 51.68 5.37 33.48
CA HIS A 7 50.25 5.50 33.25
C HIS A 7 49.90 4.85 31.90
N SER A 8 49.03 3.85 31.92
CA SER A 8 48.39 3.32 30.73
C SER A 8 47.22 4.22 30.35
N PRO A 9 47.11 4.74 29.11
CA PRO A 9 45.87 5.34 28.64
C PRO A 9 44.89 4.20 28.33
N GLY A 10 43.84 4.08 29.14
CA GLY A 10 42.70 3.21 28.82
C GLY A 10 42.01 3.77 27.58
N TYR A 11 42.00 2.99 26.49
CA TYR A 11 41.22 3.29 25.30
C TYR A 11 39.74 3.26 25.65
N LEU A 12 39.12 4.44 25.73
CA LEU A 12 37.68 4.58 25.68
C LEU A 12 37.26 4.30 24.23
N ILE A 13 36.80 3.09 23.94
CA ILE A 13 36.18 2.76 22.65
C ILE A 13 34.83 3.48 22.62
N LEU A 14 34.81 4.64 21.95
CA LEU A 14 33.58 5.33 21.58
C LEU A 14 32.93 4.49 20.46
N LEU A 15 31.96 3.65 20.80
CA LEU A 15 31.07 3.04 19.83
C LEU A 15 30.15 4.15 19.29
N CYS A 16 30.62 4.88 18.27
CA CYS A 16 29.75 5.70 17.44
C CYS A 16 28.81 4.78 16.69
N PHE A 17 27.54 4.70 17.12
CA PHE A 17 26.48 4.17 16.28
C PHE A 17 26.41 5.03 15.01
N LEU A 18 26.70 4.39 13.86
CA LEU A 18 26.53 4.96 12.52
C LEU A 18 25.04 5.16 12.23
N LEU A 19 24.44 6.22 12.78
CA LEU A 19 23.12 6.71 12.39
C LEU A 19 23.18 7.61 11.15
N GLY A 20 24.37 7.83 10.58
CA GLY A 20 24.61 8.82 9.52
C GLY A 20 24.30 8.38 8.09
N GLY A 21 24.12 7.07 7.82
CA GLY A 21 24.06 6.56 6.45
C GLY A 21 22.78 6.88 5.68
N CYS A 22 21.62 6.85 6.35
CA CYS A 22 20.31 7.02 5.67
C CYS A 22 19.80 8.47 5.64
N ALA A 23 20.42 9.39 6.39
CA ALA A 23 20.02 10.81 6.40
C ALA A 23 20.78 11.64 5.36
N SER A 24 21.99 11.23 4.98
CA SER A 24 22.83 11.91 3.97
C SER A 24 22.36 11.70 2.53
N THR A 25 21.45 10.77 2.27
CA THR A 25 20.99 10.41 0.91
C THR A 25 19.95 11.39 0.35
N ALA A 26 19.07 11.97 1.18
CA ALA A 26 17.98 12.82 0.69
C ALA A 26 18.47 14.16 0.07
N ALA A 27 19.54 14.75 0.62
CA ALA A 27 20.12 15.98 0.07
C ALA A 27 20.95 15.70 -1.20
N SER A 28 21.67 14.57 -1.25
CA SER A 28 22.42 14.12 -2.43
C SER A 28 21.49 13.73 -3.59
N ALA A 29 20.30 13.20 -3.29
CA ALA A 29 19.32 12.77 -4.28
C ALA A 29 18.75 13.92 -5.12
N LEU A 30 18.62 15.13 -4.55
CA LEU A 30 18.13 16.30 -5.31
C LEU A 30 19.14 16.81 -6.35
N GLU A 31 20.43 16.47 -6.22
CA GLU A 31 21.46 16.81 -7.23
C GLU A 31 21.65 15.69 -8.28
N GLU A 32 21.19 14.47 -7.98
CA GLU A 32 21.47 13.27 -8.79
C GLU A 32 20.29 12.82 -9.66
N TYR A 33 19.04 13.14 -9.29
CA TYR A 33 17.83 12.67 -9.99
C TYR A 33 17.05 13.82 -10.64
N PRO A 34 16.42 13.57 -11.81
CA PRO A 34 15.71 14.61 -12.56
C PRO A 34 14.45 15.12 -11.86
N GLU A 35 13.79 14.26 -11.06
CA GLU A 35 12.64 14.58 -10.22
C GLU A 35 12.93 14.18 -8.77
N PRO A 36 12.37 14.87 -7.76
CA PRO A 36 12.53 14.50 -6.36
C PRO A 36 12.08 13.05 -6.11
N PRO A 37 12.98 12.16 -5.64
CA PRO A 37 12.59 10.77 -5.40
C PRO A 37 11.52 10.63 -4.31
N VAL A 38 10.65 9.63 -4.47
CA VAL A 38 9.59 9.33 -3.50
C VAL A 38 10.17 8.51 -2.36
N ARG A 39 10.25 9.12 -1.18
CA ARG A 39 10.69 8.45 0.07
C ARG A 39 9.48 7.97 0.86
N MET A 40 9.45 6.68 1.19
CA MET A 40 8.28 6.01 1.79
C MET A 40 8.68 5.12 2.94
N LEU A 41 7.77 4.96 3.91
CA LEU A 41 7.95 4.02 5.01
C LEU A 41 7.39 2.64 4.63
N PHE A 42 7.97 1.59 5.19
CA PHE A 42 7.43 0.23 5.01
C PHE A 42 7.39 -0.58 6.30
N GLY A 43 6.38 -1.44 6.38
CA GLY A 43 6.36 -2.63 7.24
C GLY A 43 6.36 -3.88 6.38
N THR A 44 7.07 -4.94 6.80
CA THR A 44 7.08 -6.20 6.05
C THR A 44 7.33 -7.39 6.96
N ASP A 45 6.68 -8.51 6.68
CA ASP A 45 6.95 -9.82 7.30
C ASP A 45 7.52 -10.82 6.28
N ARG A 46 8.23 -10.30 5.29
CA ARG A 46 9.13 -11.05 4.40
C ARG A 46 10.42 -11.38 5.12
N ASN A 47 11.01 -12.52 4.80
CA ASN A 47 12.35 -12.85 5.24
C ASN A 47 13.36 -11.83 4.67
N ARG A 48 14.29 -11.39 5.52
CA ARG A 48 15.45 -10.63 5.09
C ARG A 48 16.44 -11.57 4.39
N THR A 49 17.13 -11.05 3.38
CA THR A 49 18.21 -11.77 2.68
C THR A 49 19.57 -11.13 2.99
N ASP A 50 20.65 -11.78 2.57
CA ASP A 50 22.01 -11.23 2.65
C ASP A 50 22.35 -10.31 1.46
N ALA A 51 21.39 -10.06 0.55
CA ALA A 51 21.61 -9.21 -0.62
C ALA A 51 21.69 -7.73 -0.22
N THR A 52 22.62 -7.02 -0.85
CA THR A 52 22.79 -5.56 -0.71
C THR A 52 22.02 -4.78 -1.77
N GLU A 53 21.59 -5.44 -2.85
CA GLU A 53 20.76 -4.82 -3.89
C GLU A 53 19.38 -4.44 -3.31
N PRO A 54 18.93 -3.18 -3.40
CA PRO A 54 17.69 -2.70 -2.79
C PRO A 54 16.47 -3.59 -3.08
N GLY A 55 16.29 -3.99 -4.35
CA GLY A 55 15.18 -4.86 -4.77
C GLY A 55 15.21 -6.29 -4.24
N LYS A 56 16.32 -6.73 -3.63
CA LYS A 56 16.53 -8.10 -3.13
C LYS A 56 16.71 -8.19 -1.61
N VAL A 57 16.72 -7.07 -0.89
CA VAL A 57 16.86 -7.04 0.59
C VAL A 57 15.81 -7.92 1.27
N PHE A 58 14.60 -7.97 0.73
CA PHE A 58 13.50 -8.82 1.21
C PHE A 58 13.10 -9.88 0.18
N GLY A 59 12.96 -11.11 0.65
CA GLY A 59 12.62 -12.28 -0.16
C GLY A 59 11.12 -12.57 -0.25
N PHE A 60 10.82 -13.86 -0.42
CA PHE A 60 9.48 -14.39 -0.62
C PHE A 60 9.01 -15.35 0.47
N GLU A 61 9.88 -15.66 1.43
CA GLU A 61 9.53 -16.48 2.59
C GLU A 61 8.98 -15.61 3.71
N ARG A 62 8.29 -16.25 4.65
CA ARG A 62 7.83 -15.60 5.88
C ARG A 62 9.02 -15.29 6.79
N GLY A 63 8.98 -14.14 7.44
CA GLY A 63 9.98 -13.72 8.42
C GLY A 63 9.36 -12.91 9.55
N ASP A 64 10.20 -12.53 10.52
CA ASP A 64 9.78 -11.58 11.54
C ASP A 64 9.46 -10.21 10.93
N VAL A 65 8.58 -9.45 11.58
CA VAL A 65 8.21 -8.12 11.12
C VAL A 65 9.44 -7.20 11.15
N ALA A 66 9.77 -6.63 10.01
CA ALA A 66 10.79 -5.61 9.82
C ALA A 66 10.14 -4.28 9.40
N TYR A 67 10.83 -3.19 9.73
CA TYR A 67 10.40 -1.84 9.43
C TYR A 67 11.52 -1.08 8.74
N GLY A 68 11.18 -0.03 8.01
CA GLY A 68 12.21 0.80 7.41
C GLY A 68 11.65 1.89 6.51
N VAL A 69 12.58 2.45 5.74
CA VAL A 69 12.32 3.46 4.73
C VAL A 69 12.94 2.98 3.43
N CYS A 70 12.26 3.22 2.32
CA CYS A 70 12.84 3.06 1.00
C CYS A 70 12.63 4.31 0.15
N THR A 71 13.46 4.45 -0.87
CA THR A 71 13.41 5.58 -1.81
C THR A 71 13.32 5.05 -3.23
N VAL A 72 12.38 5.59 -3.99
CA VAL A 72 12.15 5.24 -5.40
C VAL A 72 12.33 6.49 -6.26
N SER A 73 13.19 6.43 -7.28
CA SER A 73 13.30 7.49 -8.28
C SER A 73 12.20 7.37 -9.32
N LEU A 74 11.77 8.50 -9.86
CA LEU A 74 10.85 8.59 -11.00
C LEU A 74 11.57 9.25 -12.18
N PRO A 75 11.27 8.84 -13.43
CA PRO A 75 11.81 9.51 -14.61
C PRO A 75 11.19 10.90 -14.76
N PHE A 76 11.91 11.80 -15.44
CA PHE A 76 11.44 13.18 -15.68
C PHE A 76 10.10 13.24 -16.42
N ASP A 77 9.90 12.33 -17.36
CA ASP A 77 8.74 12.27 -18.22
C ASP A 77 7.66 11.29 -17.72
N HIS A 78 7.69 10.95 -16.43
CA HIS A 78 6.70 10.09 -15.80
C HIS A 78 5.27 10.55 -16.10
N ARG A 79 4.41 9.60 -16.49
CA ARG A 79 3.02 9.88 -16.84
C ARG A 79 2.07 9.21 -15.88
N ILE A 80 1.01 9.93 -15.50
CA ILE A 80 -0.06 9.37 -14.67
C ILE A 80 -0.58 8.07 -15.27
N GLY A 81 -0.53 7.01 -14.45
CA GLY A 81 -0.94 5.66 -14.82
C GLY A 81 0.13 4.81 -15.50
N GLU A 82 1.35 5.31 -15.68
CA GLU A 82 2.45 4.54 -16.27
C GLU A 82 3.44 4.05 -15.23
N LEU A 83 4.00 2.87 -15.47
CA LEU A 83 5.12 2.37 -14.70
C LEU A 83 6.25 2.05 -15.68
N GLU A 84 7.15 3.02 -15.84
CA GLU A 84 8.26 2.95 -16.76
C GLU A 84 9.28 1.94 -16.24
N ARG A 85 9.32 0.76 -16.87
CA ARG A 85 10.19 -0.36 -16.48
C ARG A 85 11.12 -0.74 -17.62
N PRO A 86 12.38 -1.09 -17.33
CA PRO A 86 13.36 -1.42 -18.34
C PRO A 86 13.13 -2.81 -18.92
N VAL A 87 13.51 -2.97 -20.19
CA VAL A 87 13.55 -4.29 -20.84
C VAL A 87 14.82 -5.07 -20.45
N PHE A 88 15.93 -4.37 -20.20
CA PHE A 88 17.23 -5.01 -19.91
C PHE A 88 17.93 -4.47 -18.68
N LYS A 89 18.15 -3.15 -18.59
CA LYS A 89 18.91 -2.50 -17.53
C LYS A 89 18.15 -1.30 -16.99
N GLU A 90 18.10 -1.16 -15.67
CA GLU A 90 17.48 -0.01 -15.03
C GLU A 90 18.30 1.27 -15.27
N ASP A 91 17.59 2.35 -15.55
CA ASP A 91 18.11 3.71 -15.70
C ASP A 91 17.12 4.66 -15.03
N SER A 92 17.53 5.37 -13.99
CA SER A 92 16.64 6.26 -13.24
C SER A 92 16.17 7.47 -14.04
N ALA A 93 16.82 7.81 -15.15
CA ALA A 93 16.36 8.88 -16.05
C ALA A 93 15.14 8.47 -16.89
N GLU A 94 15.00 7.16 -17.16
CA GLU A 94 13.96 6.60 -18.04
C GLU A 94 12.97 5.69 -17.30
N HIS A 95 13.29 5.24 -16.07
CA HIS A 95 12.55 4.21 -15.36
C HIS A 95 12.31 4.53 -13.89
N VAL A 96 11.25 3.91 -13.36
CA VAL A 96 10.98 3.85 -11.92
C VAL A 96 11.91 2.81 -11.28
N VAL A 97 12.77 3.27 -10.37
CA VAL A 97 13.86 2.45 -9.77
C VAL A 97 13.84 2.53 -8.26
N LEU A 98 13.94 1.38 -7.60
CA LEU A 98 14.11 1.30 -6.14
C LEU A 98 15.60 1.51 -5.83
N ILE A 99 15.95 2.73 -5.40
CA ILE A 99 17.34 3.15 -5.27
C ILE A 99 17.93 2.91 -3.88
N ASP A 100 17.09 2.87 -2.82
CA ASP A 100 17.56 2.67 -1.45
C ASP A 100 16.53 1.93 -0.58
N VAL A 101 17.02 1.09 0.34
CA VAL A 101 16.24 0.40 1.37
C VAL A 101 17.02 0.39 2.68
N CYS A 102 16.53 1.16 3.65
CA CYS A 102 17.09 1.26 4.99
C CYS A 102 16.17 0.58 6.01
N VAL A 103 16.62 -0.50 6.63
CA VAL A 103 15.90 -1.18 7.73
C VAL A 103 16.14 -0.44 9.04
N TYR A 104 15.07 -0.07 9.71
CA TYR A 104 15.08 0.62 11.00
C TYR A 104 14.65 -0.30 12.13
N ASP A 105 15.14 -0.03 13.33
CA ASP A 105 14.47 -0.56 14.51
C ASP A 105 13.08 0.08 14.66
N ARG A 106 12.24 -0.58 15.45
CA ARG A 106 10.84 -0.17 15.59
C ARG A 106 10.67 1.24 16.17
N GLN A 107 11.53 1.67 17.09
CA GLN A 107 11.42 3.00 17.71
C GLN A 107 11.83 4.09 16.71
N ALA A 108 12.91 3.87 15.98
CA ALA A 108 13.36 4.76 14.91
C ALA A 108 12.30 4.88 13.80
N PHE A 109 11.68 3.76 13.41
CA PHE A 109 10.60 3.75 12.42
C PHE A 109 9.42 4.63 12.80
N PHE A 110 8.87 4.49 14.02
CA PHE A 110 7.72 5.31 14.42
C PHE A 110 8.09 6.77 14.69
N THR A 111 9.36 7.05 15.01
CA THR A 111 9.88 8.43 15.09
C THR A 111 9.91 9.08 13.71
N GLU A 112 10.42 8.36 12.70
CA GLU A 112 10.38 8.82 11.31
C GLU A 112 8.94 9.00 10.80
N MET A 113 8.04 8.05 11.11
CA MET A 113 6.63 8.14 10.74
C MET A 113 5.96 9.38 11.33
N GLN A 114 6.21 9.67 12.60
CA GLN A 114 5.66 10.86 13.25
C GLN A 114 6.23 12.14 12.64
N GLY A 115 7.53 12.17 12.32
CA GLY A 115 8.14 13.30 11.61
C GLY A 115 7.51 13.51 10.22
N CYS A 116 7.29 12.43 9.48
CA CYS A 116 6.65 12.40 8.18
C CYS A 116 5.20 12.92 8.22
N VAL A 117 4.38 12.40 9.12
CA VAL A 117 3.00 12.87 9.33
C VAL A 117 2.95 14.34 9.75
N ASN A 118 3.88 14.79 10.59
CA ASN A 118 3.89 16.20 11.04
C ASN A 118 4.32 17.21 9.96
N ARG A 119 4.90 16.75 8.84
CA ARG A 119 5.18 17.63 7.68
C ARG A 119 3.93 17.88 6.83
N SER A 120 2.97 16.96 6.86
CA SER A 120 1.67 17.12 6.18
C SER A 120 0.77 18.08 6.95
N VAL A 121 0.17 19.04 6.23
CA VAL A 121 -0.78 20.02 6.80
C VAL A 121 -1.95 19.32 7.49
N ASP A 122 -2.51 18.31 6.83
CA ASP A 122 -3.68 17.56 7.30
C ASP A 122 -3.31 16.35 8.17
N LYS A 123 -2.02 16.12 8.41
CA LYS A 123 -1.49 14.98 9.16
C LYS A 123 -2.03 13.65 8.64
N GLN A 124 -2.03 13.50 7.32
CA GLN A 124 -2.56 12.32 6.64
C GLN A 124 -1.51 11.21 6.54
N LEU A 125 -1.97 9.97 6.50
CA LEU A 125 -1.16 8.79 6.24
C LEU A 125 -1.90 7.91 5.24
N LEU A 126 -1.21 7.49 4.18
CA LEU A 126 -1.72 6.52 3.21
C LEU A 126 -0.98 5.20 3.40
N LEU A 127 -1.72 4.14 3.72
CA LEU A 127 -1.21 2.79 3.78
C LEU A 127 -1.65 1.98 2.56
N PHE A 128 -0.69 1.60 1.72
CA PHE A 128 -0.92 0.69 0.60
C PHE A 128 -0.62 -0.77 0.97
N LEU A 129 -1.50 -1.68 0.54
CA LEU A 129 -1.34 -3.12 0.69
C LEU A 129 -1.48 -3.82 -0.67
N HIS A 130 -0.39 -4.44 -1.12
CA HIS A 130 -0.33 -5.06 -2.44
C HIS A 130 -1.11 -6.39 -2.54
N GLY A 131 -1.38 -6.82 -3.78
CA GLY A 131 -2.01 -8.10 -4.12
C GLY A 131 -1.04 -9.26 -4.32
N TYR A 132 -1.50 -10.30 -5.03
CA TYR A 132 -0.72 -11.50 -5.37
C TYR A 132 0.37 -11.21 -6.43
N ASN A 133 1.35 -12.11 -6.60
CA ASN A 133 2.39 -11.99 -7.63
C ASN A 133 3.26 -10.71 -7.49
N MET A 134 3.55 -10.32 -6.25
CA MET A 134 4.30 -9.10 -5.93
C MET A 134 5.62 -9.41 -5.19
N THR A 135 6.71 -8.83 -5.67
CA THR A 135 7.98 -8.75 -4.92
C THR A 135 7.94 -7.53 -4.00
N PHE A 136 8.88 -7.41 -3.05
CA PHE A 136 9.03 -6.20 -2.25
C PHE A 136 9.25 -4.96 -3.14
N GLU A 137 10.15 -5.08 -4.10
CA GLU A 137 10.46 -4.04 -5.09
C GLU A 137 9.23 -3.59 -5.88
N LYS A 138 8.45 -4.52 -6.44
CA LYS A 138 7.22 -4.17 -7.17
C LYS A 138 6.21 -3.45 -6.28
N ALA A 139 6.12 -3.82 -5.00
CA ALA A 139 5.22 -3.14 -4.07
C ALA A 139 5.69 -1.70 -3.79
N ALA A 140 7.01 -1.49 -3.66
CA ALA A 140 7.60 -0.16 -3.53
C ALA A 140 7.36 0.69 -4.78
N HIS A 141 7.57 0.14 -5.99
CA HIS A 141 7.28 0.83 -7.25
C HIS A 141 5.82 1.27 -7.35
N ASN A 142 4.87 0.37 -7.07
CA ASN A 142 3.45 0.71 -7.10
C ASN A 142 3.10 1.81 -6.09
N MET A 143 3.65 1.75 -4.87
CA MET A 143 3.41 2.81 -3.88
C MET A 143 3.98 4.15 -4.35
N ALA A 144 5.20 4.17 -4.89
CA ALA A 144 5.82 5.39 -5.40
C ALA A 144 4.99 6.02 -6.52
N GLN A 145 4.52 5.19 -7.45
CA GLN A 145 3.65 5.60 -8.54
C GLN A 145 2.33 6.18 -7.99
N ILE A 146 1.66 5.50 -7.05
CA ILE A 146 0.42 6.01 -6.43
C ILE A 146 0.66 7.37 -5.78
N VAL A 147 1.75 7.54 -5.03
CA VAL A 147 2.06 8.82 -4.36
C VAL A 147 2.26 9.94 -5.38
N ALA A 148 3.02 9.67 -6.44
CA ALA A 148 3.28 10.64 -7.49
C ALA A 148 2.01 11.01 -8.28
N ASP A 149 1.27 10.00 -8.73
CA ASP A 149 0.08 10.15 -9.55
C ASP A 149 -1.06 10.86 -8.81
N LEU A 150 -1.13 10.69 -7.48
CA LEU A 150 -2.09 11.39 -6.63
C LEU A 150 -1.59 12.75 -6.13
N GLY A 151 -0.31 13.09 -6.34
CA GLY A 151 0.30 14.27 -5.70
C GLY A 151 0.12 14.24 -4.17
N PHE A 152 0.24 13.06 -3.55
CA PHE A 152 -0.09 12.89 -2.14
C PHE A 152 0.96 13.53 -1.23
N GLU A 153 0.58 14.58 -0.50
CA GLU A 153 1.47 15.34 0.40
C GLU A 153 1.47 14.82 1.85
N GLY A 154 0.75 13.71 2.12
CA GLY A 154 0.74 13.04 3.41
C GLY A 154 1.95 12.13 3.64
N CYS A 155 1.85 11.25 4.63
CA CYS A 155 2.90 10.27 4.91
C CYS A 155 2.65 8.94 4.17
N PRO A 156 3.47 8.58 3.16
CA PRO A 156 3.27 7.35 2.40
C PRO A 156 3.88 6.14 3.12
N VAL A 157 3.06 5.11 3.30
CA VAL A 157 3.43 3.84 3.92
C VAL A 157 2.94 2.68 3.05
N PHE A 158 3.70 1.61 2.93
CA PHE A 158 3.17 0.34 2.42
C PHE A 158 3.48 -0.83 3.34
N TYR A 159 2.61 -1.83 3.34
CA TYR A 159 2.87 -3.11 3.99
C TYR A 159 3.13 -4.18 2.93
N SER A 160 4.26 -4.89 3.05
CA SER A 160 4.65 -5.91 2.09
C SER A 160 4.64 -7.29 2.72
N TRP A 161 3.61 -8.09 2.40
CA TRP A 161 3.48 -9.48 2.85
C TRP A 161 4.21 -10.43 1.88
N PRO A 162 4.63 -11.64 2.30
CA PRO A 162 5.47 -12.56 1.52
C PRO A 162 4.75 -13.25 0.36
N SER A 163 4.40 -12.46 -0.67
CA SER A 163 4.02 -12.97 -1.99
C SER A 163 5.25 -13.48 -2.74
N ARG A 164 5.06 -14.56 -3.51
CA ARG A 164 6.08 -15.27 -4.30
C ARG A 164 6.52 -14.54 -5.56
N GLY A 165 5.86 -13.44 -5.94
CA GLY A 165 6.25 -12.67 -7.13
C GLY A 165 6.10 -13.40 -8.47
N LYS A 166 5.34 -14.50 -8.51
CA LYS A 166 5.06 -15.29 -9.72
C LYS A 166 3.64 -15.85 -9.73
N VAL A 167 3.05 -15.98 -10.92
CA VAL A 167 1.68 -16.50 -11.13
C VAL A 167 1.49 -17.91 -10.56
N SER A 168 2.47 -18.80 -10.74
CA SER A 168 2.43 -20.17 -10.22
C SER A 168 2.50 -20.26 -8.69
N GLY A 169 2.74 -19.13 -7.99
CA GLY A 169 2.80 -19.03 -6.55
C GLY A 169 1.42 -18.93 -5.87
N TYR A 170 0.32 -18.89 -6.61
CA TYR A 170 -1.01 -18.53 -6.09
C TYR A 170 -1.40 -19.28 -4.79
N PRO A 171 -1.35 -20.63 -4.69
CA PRO A 171 -1.72 -21.32 -3.44
C PRO A 171 -0.81 -21.00 -2.25
N ALA A 172 0.48 -20.78 -2.52
CA ALA A 172 1.45 -20.39 -1.49
C ALA A 172 1.20 -18.95 -1.01
N ASP A 173 0.83 -18.06 -1.93
CA ASP A 173 0.43 -16.68 -1.63
C ASP A 173 -0.84 -16.65 -0.78
N GLU A 174 -1.86 -17.47 -1.06
CA GLU A 174 -3.06 -17.57 -0.23
C GLU A 174 -2.78 -17.99 1.22
N THR A 175 -1.84 -18.91 1.39
CA THR A 175 -1.45 -19.36 2.74
C THR A 175 -0.63 -18.26 3.45
N SER A 176 0.21 -17.56 2.69
CA SER A 176 1.15 -16.57 3.22
C SER A 176 0.48 -15.24 3.55
N VAL A 177 -0.46 -14.79 2.73
CA VAL A 177 -1.30 -13.62 3.03
C VAL A 177 -2.06 -13.88 4.33
N ARG A 178 -2.75 -15.03 4.47
CA ARG A 178 -3.48 -15.38 5.71
C ARG A 178 -2.57 -15.40 6.94
N TRP A 179 -1.36 -15.92 6.81
CA TRP A 179 -0.38 -15.93 7.90
C TRP A 179 0.00 -14.52 8.37
N SER A 180 0.01 -13.55 7.45
CA SER A 180 0.39 -12.15 7.70
C SER A 180 -0.69 -11.36 8.45
N LYS A 181 -1.93 -11.88 8.58
CA LYS A 181 -3.08 -11.18 9.18
C LYS A 181 -2.76 -10.56 10.54
N ASN A 182 -2.21 -11.34 11.47
CA ASN A 182 -1.96 -10.87 12.83
C ASN A 182 -0.84 -9.83 12.90
N ASN A 183 0.14 -9.91 11.99
CA ASN A 183 1.20 -8.91 11.88
C ASN A 183 0.62 -7.60 11.34
N LEU A 184 -0.22 -7.67 10.31
CA LEU A 184 -0.92 -6.51 9.76
C LEU A 184 -1.84 -5.87 10.80
N LYS A 185 -2.62 -6.65 11.57
CA LYS A 185 -3.47 -6.11 12.65
C LYS A 185 -2.67 -5.29 13.66
N LYS A 186 -1.55 -5.83 14.15
CA LYS A 186 -0.64 -5.13 15.06
C LYS A 186 -0.03 -3.88 14.41
N PHE A 187 0.28 -3.95 13.13
CA PHE A 187 0.78 -2.80 12.39
C PHE A 187 -0.27 -1.68 12.28
N LEU A 188 -1.52 -2.02 11.95
CA LEU A 188 -2.65 -1.08 11.91
C LEU A 188 -2.89 -0.43 13.28
N GLU A 189 -2.82 -1.22 14.37
CA GLU A 189 -2.90 -0.68 15.73
C GLU A 189 -1.75 0.29 16.02
N ASP A 190 -0.51 -0.11 15.69
CA ASP A 190 0.66 0.70 15.94
C ASP A 190 0.65 2.02 15.16
N ILE A 191 0.25 2.02 13.88
CA ILE A 191 0.16 3.26 13.10
C ILE A 191 -0.94 4.17 13.66
N ALA A 192 -2.09 3.63 14.08
CA ALA A 192 -3.17 4.43 14.66
C ALA A 192 -2.75 5.07 15.99
N VAL A 193 -1.96 4.36 16.79
CA VAL A 193 -1.52 4.84 18.12
C VAL A 193 -0.30 5.77 18.04
N LYS A 194 0.66 5.51 17.13
CA LYS A 194 2.01 6.10 17.20
C LYS A 194 2.34 7.10 16.10
N SER A 195 1.65 7.06 14.97
CA SER A 195 1.95 7.94 13.84
C SER A 195 1.67 9.42 14.14
N GLY A 196 0.75 9.71 15.05
CA GLY A 196 0.20 11.06 15.23
C GLY A 196 -0.73 11.50 14.10
N SER A 197 -1.12 10.58 13.21
CA SER A 197 -2.03 10.85 12.09
C SER A 197 -3.44 11.16 12.58
N LYS A 198 -4.07 12.13 11.93
CA LYS A 198 -5.49 12.44 12.09
C LYS A 198 -6.37 11.68 11.10
N SER A 199 -5.80 11.21 10.00
CA SER A 199 -6.54 10.57 8.92
C SER A 199 -5.66 9.51 8.25
N ILE A 200 -6.06 8.25 8.43
CA ILE A 200 -5.42 7.08 7.83
C ILE A 200 -6.31 6.59 6.68
N TYR A 201 -5.75 6.60 5.48
CA TYR A 201 -6.35 6.04 4.28
C TYR A 201 -5.75 4.66 4.04
N LEU A 202 -6.59 3.65 3.85
CA LEU A 202 -6.19 2.27 3.60
C LEU A 202 -6.52 1.92 2.15
N LEU A 203 -5.50 1.64 1.33
CA LEU A 203 -5.66 1.24 -0.06
C LEU A 203 -5.16 -0.19 -0.25
N ALA A 204 -6.04 -1.12 -0.61
CA ALA A 204 -5.66 -2.51 -0.86
C ALA A 204 -6.05 -2.99 -2.25
N HIS A 205 -5.18 -3.82 -2.83
CA HIS A 205 -5.40 -4.40 -4.15
C HIS A 205 -5.58 -5.92 -4.09
N SER A 206 -6.54 -6.45 -4.85
CA SER A 206 -6.68 -7.89 -5.12
C SER A 206 -6.69 -8.73 -3.84
N MET A 207 -5.80 -9.72 -3.74
CA MET A 207 -5.66 -10.61 -2.58
C MET A 207 -5.31 -9.88 -1.27
N GLY A 208 -4.71 -8.69 -1.33
CA GLY A 208 -4.44 -7.86 -0.14
C GLY A 208 -5.72 -7.48 0.60
N ASN A 209 -6.84 -7.30 -0.12
CA ASN A 209 -8.14 -7.00 0.49
C ASN A 209 -8.61 -8.08 1.47
N ARG A 210 -8.25 -9.36 1.23
CA ARG A 210 -8.61 -10.47 2.13
C ARG A 210 -8.10 -10.21 3.55
N ILE A 211 -6.84 -9.81 3.67
CA ILE A 211 -6.24 -9.61 5.00
C ILE A 211 -6.44 -8.21 5.54
N LEU A 212 -6.58 -7.19 4.68
CA LEU A 212 -6.91 -5.85 5.14
C LEU A 212 -8.24 -5.85 5.87
N THR A 213 -9.29 -6.38 5.24
CA THR A 213 -10.64 -6.43 5.82
C THR A 213 -10.66 -7.27 7.10
N ASP A 214 -10.07 -8.46 7.10
CA ASP A 214 -9.97 -9.30 8.29
C ASP A 214 -9.22 -8.64 9.45
N ALA A 215 -8.06 -8.02 9.19
CA ALA A 215 -7.24 -7.40 10.22
C ALA A 215 -7.86 -6.10 10.75
N PHE A 216 -8.43 -5.27 9.86
CA PHE A 216 -9.10 -4.03 10.22
C PHE A 216 -10.34 -4.29 11.07
N LEU A 217 -11.21 -5.22 10.65
CA LEU A 217 -12.43 -5.52 11.37
C LEU A 217 -12.14 -6.09 12.76
N GLU A 218 -11.16 -6.99 12.88
CA GLU A 218 -10.74 -7.51 14.19
C GLU A 218 -10.14 -6.41 15.07
N LEU A 219 -9.32 -5.51 14.51
CA LEU A 219 -8.76 -4.38 15.23
C LEU A 219 -9.85 -3.48 15.80
N ILE A 220 -10.79 -3.02 14.96
CA ILE A 220 -11.81 -2.09 15.41
C ILE A 220 -12.83 -2.74 16.33
N GLU A 221 -13.02 -4.07 16.24
CA GLU A 221 -13.82 -4.85 17.19
C GLU A 221 -13.19 -4.82 18.59
N GLU A 222 -11.87 -5.05 18.68
CA GLU A 222 -11.10 -5.02 19.93
C GLU A 222 -10.84 -3.60 20.47
N ARG A 223 -10.67 -2.62 19.58
CA ARG A 223 -10.22 -1.25 19.88
C ARG A 223 -11.08 -0.21 19.16
N GLN A 224 -12.34 -0.11 19.59
CA GLN A 224 -13.33 0.82 19.03
C GLN A 224 -12.86 2.29 19.08
N ASP A 225 -12.02 2.65 20.06
CA ASP A 225 -11.44 3.98 20.21
C ASP A 225 -10.53 4.38 19.04
N LEU A 226 -10.00 3.40 18.30
CA LEU A 226 -9.11 3.63 17.17
C LEU A 226 -9.86 3.90 15.85
N LYS A 227 -11.16 3.59 15.77
CA LYS A 227 -11.99 3.82 14.56
C LYS A 227 -11.84 5.23 13.99
N ARG A 228 -11.81 6.23 14.87
CA ARG A 228 -11.70 7.66 14.52
C ARG A 228 -10.46 8.03 13.71
N HIS A 229 -9.42 7.19 13.69
CA HIS A 229 -8.21 7.46 12.94
C HIS A 229 -8.31 6.99 11.48
N PHE A 230 -9.19 6.02 11.17
CA PHE A 230 -9.31 5.44 9.84
C PHE A 230 -10.40 6.16 9.07
N LYS A 231 -9.98 6.95 8.08
CA LYS A 231 -10.86 7.83 7.34
C LYS A 231 -11.52 7.14 6.15
N ALA A 232 -10.74 6.42 5.35
CA ALA A 232 -11.28 5.67 4.22
C ALA A 232 -10.58 4.32 3.99
N LEU A 233 -11.35 3.37 3.45
CA LEU A 233 -10.91 2.06 2.96
C LEU A 233 -11.25 1.94 1.48
N LEU A 234 -10.23 1.96 0.64
CA LEU A 234 -10.33 1.82 -0.81
C LEU A 234 -9.96 0.38 -1.18
N LEU A 235 -10.98 -0.41 -1.49
CA LEU A 235 -10.87 -1.83 -1.80
C LEU A 235 -10.86 -2.01 -3.32
N VAL A 236 -9.68 -2.12 -3.92
CA VAL A 236 -9.55 -2.20 -5.37
C VAL A 236 -9.43 -3.64 -5.86
N ALA A 237 -10.26 -3.99 -6.84
CA ALA A 237 -10.37 -5.32 -7.40
C ALA A 237 -10.43 -6.43 -6.32
N PRO A 238 -11.31 -6.36 -5.28
CA PRO A 238 -11.16 -7.23 -4.13
C PRO A 238 -11.32 -8.70 -4.49
N ASP A 239 -10.26 -9.48 -4.26
CA ASP A 239 -10.28 -10.93 -4.43
C ASP A 239 -10.87 -11.57 -3.16
N ILE A 240 -12.11 -11.22 -2.81
CA ILE A 240 -12.87 -11.77 -1.68
C ILE A 240 -14.11 -12.48 -2.24
N ASP A 241 -14.50 -13.60 -1.63
CA ASP A 241 -15.72 -14.32 -2.00
C ASP A 241 -16.95 -13.44 -1.73
N THR A 242 -17.80 -13.24 -2.74
CA THR A 242 -18.96 -12.35 -2.60
C THR A 242 -19.93 -12.81 -1.51
N GLY A 243 -20.08 -14.11 -1.29
CA GLY A 243 -20.93 -14.66 -0.23
C GLY A 243 -20.35 -14.41 1.17
N ILE A 244 -19.05 -14.61 1.33
CA ILE A 244 -18.33 -14.26 2.57
C ILE A 244 -18.42 -12.76 2.83
N PHE A 245 -18.18 -11.94 1.81
CA PHE A 245 -18.22 -10.49 1.97
C PHE A 245 -19.60 -10.01 2.43
N LYS A 246 -20.67 -10.45 1.76
CA LYS A 246 -22.05 -10.10 2.14
C LYS A 246 -22.40 -10.55 3.56
N ARG A 247 -22.01 -11.77 3.93
CA ARG A 247 -22.41 -12.38 5.21
C ARG A 247 -21.62 -11.83 6.40
N ASP A 248 -20.30 -11.67 6.24
CA ASP A 248 -19.39 -11.50 7.39
C ASP A 248 -18.71 -10.12 7.44
N ILE A 249 -18.61 -9.41 6.31
CA ILE A 249 -17.74 -8.23 6.17
C ILE A 249 -18.54 -6.94 5.95
N ALA A 250 -19.50 -6.96 5.01
CA ALA A 250 -20.26 -5.81 4.54
C ALA A 250 -20.85 -4.95 5.66
N GLU A 251 -21.67 -5.56 6.53
CA GLU A 251 -22.34 -4.85 7.63
C GLU A 251 -21.34 -4.24 8.63
N LYS A 252 -20.23 -4.94 8.89
CA LYS A 252 -19.19 -4.46 9.82
C LYS A 252 -18.40 -3.29 9.23
N LEU A 253 -18.12 -3.33 7.93
CA LEU A 253 -17.48 -2.23 7.21
C LEU A 253 -18.37 -1.00 7.15
N GLY A 254 -19.66 -1.14 6.81
CA GLY A 254 -20.62 -0.03 6.81
C GLY A 254 -20.79 0.63 8.18
N ARG A 255 -20.56 -0.10 9.28
CA ARG A 255 -20.58 0.42 10.67
C ARG A 255 -19.20 0.80 11.22
N SER A 256 -18.16 0.80 10.39
CA SER A 256 -16.80 1.13 10.83
C SER A 256 -16.64 2.62 11.15
N GLY A 257 -17.43 3.47 10.50
CA GLY A 257 -17.29 4.93 10.54
C GLY A 257 -16.27 5.47 9.53
N SER A 258 -15.64 4.61 8.74
CA SER A 258 -14.78 4.97 7.62
C SER A 258 -15.58 4.99 6.32
N PHE A 259 -15.21 5.85 5.37
CA PHE A 259 -15.72 5.77 4.00
C PHE A 259 -15.18 4.50 3.32
N VAL A 260 -16.06 3.67 2.77
CA VAL A 260 -15.65 2.41 2.14
C VAL A 260 -16.03 2.44 0.67
N THR A 261 -15.04 2.31 -0.19
CA THR A 261 -15.21 2.33 -1.65
C THR A 261 -14.67 1.03 -2.24
N ILE A 262 -15.47 0.34 -3.04
CA ILE A 262 -15.10 -0.85 -3.80
C ILE A 262 -14.97 -0.47 -5.26
N TYR A 263 -13.83 -0.79 -5.87
CA TYR A 263 -13.66 -0.73 -7.33
C TYR A 263 -13.75 -2.15 -7.89
N ALA A 264 -14.74 -2.37 -8.76
CA ALA A 264 -14.98 -3.64 -9.42
C ALA A 264 -14.97 -3.45 -10.95
N SER A 265 -14.65 -4.49 -11.70
CA SER A 265 -14.68 -4.44 -13.17
C SER A 265 -15.10 -5.78 -13.77
N SER A 266 -15.86 -5.74 -14.85
CA SER A 266 -16.21 -6.93 -15.64
C SER A 266 -15.07 -7.39 -16.54
N GLU A 267 -14.02 -6.59 -16.70
CA GLU A 267 -12.88 -6.87 -17.59
C GLU A 267 -11.66 -7.46 -16.85
N ASP A 268 -11.81 -7.69 -15.54
CA ASP A 268 -10.74 -8.21 -14.70
C ASP A 268 -10.46 -9.71 -14.93
N LYS A 269 -9.48 -9.97 -15.78
CA LYS A 269 -9.05 -11.32 -16.15
C LYS A 269 -8.48 -12.11 -14.97
N ALA A 270 -7.83 -11.46 -14.01
CA ALA A 270 -7.23 -12.15 -12.87
C ALA A 270 -8.31 -12.58 -11.87
N LEU A 271 -9.33 -11.75 -11.64
CA LEU A 271 -10.47 -12.13 -10.82
C LEU A 271 -11.32 -13.21 -11.47
N LYS A 272 -11.51 -13.18 -12.80
CA LYS A 272 -12.12 -14.31 -13.54
C LYS A 272 -11.34 -15.61 -13.35
N ALA A 273 -10.01 -15.55 -13.38
CA ALA A 273 -9.16 -16.70 -13.09
C ALA A 273 -9.29 -17.15 -11.62
N SER A 274 -9.33 -16.21 -10.67
CA SER A 274 -9.58 -16.50 -9.25
C SER A 274 -10.91 -17.23 -9.08
N ARG A 275 -12.02 -16.70 -9.61
CA ARG A 275 -13.32 -17.38 -9.57
C ARG A 275 -13.25 -18.79 -10.17
N ARG A 276 -12.57 -18.97 -11.29
CA ARG A 276 -12.43 -20.32 -11.90
C ARG A 276 -11.72 -21.30 -10.97
N ILE A 277 -10.77 -20.83 -10.16
CA ILE A 277 -10.06 -21.63 -9.16
C ILE A 277 -10.95 -21.90 -7.93
N HIS A 278 -11.69 -20.91 -7.45
CA HIS A 278 -12.45 -20.97 -6.18
C HIS A 278 -13.90 -21.45 -6.33
N GLY A 279 -14.45 -21.42 -7.55
CA GLY A 279 -15.82 -21.83 -7.85
C GLY A 279 -16.91 -20.76 -7.63
N PHE A 280 -16.57 -19.61 -7.02
CA PHE A 280 -17.55 -18.59 -6.63
C PHE A 280 -17.13 -17.17 -7.06
N PRO A 281 -18.10 -16.27 -7.34
CA PRO A 281 -17.83 -14.88 -7.72
C PRO A 281 -16.97 -14.12 -6.71
N ARG A 282 -16.17 -13.18 -7.22
CA ARG A 282 -15.34 -12.29 -6.40
C ARG A 282 -15.96 -10.90 -6.31
N VAL A 283 -15.76 -10.22 -5.19
CA VAL A 283 -16.28 -8.88 -4.94
C VAL A 283 -15.85 -7.86 -6.01
N GLY A 284 -14.61 -7.94 -6.48
CA GLY A 284 -14.11 -7.05 -7.53
C GLY A 284 -14.50 -7.43 -8.97
N GLU A 285 -15.23 -8.54 -9.16
CA GLU A 285 -15.71 -8.99 -10.48
C GLU A 285 -17.14 -8.48 -10.71
N VAL A 286 -17.41 -7.98 -11.91
CA VAL A 286 -18.76 -7.58 -12.33
C VAL A 286 -19.31 -8.56 -13.37
N GLU A 287 -20.48 -9.12 -13.08
CA GLU A 287 -21.29 -9.89 -14.04
C GLU A 287 -22.67 -9.23 -14.20
N GLY A 288 -22.79 -8.32 -15.16
CA GLY A 288 -24.01 -7.53 -15.37
C GLY A 288 -24.08 -6.34 -14.42
N ILE A 289 -24.35 -6.60 -13.14
CA ILE A 289 -24.45 -5.56 -12.09
C ILE A 289 -23.36 -5.84 -11.04
N PRO A 290 -22.60 -4.82 -10.58
CA PRO A 290 -21.63 -5.02 -9.53
C PRO A 290 -22.31 -5.35 -8.19
N LEU A 291 -21.52 -5.75 -7.20
CA LEU A 291 -22.02 -5.95 -5.84
C LEU A 291 -22.55 -4.63 -5.26
N ILE A 292 -23.85 -4.58 -4.95
CA ILE A 292 -24.47 -3.45 -4.22
C ILE A 292 -24.59 -3.82 -2.74
N VAL A 293 -24.08 -2.96 -1.87
CA VAL A 293 -24.16 -3.08 -0.41
C VAL A 293 -24.49 -1.71 0.19
N PRO A 294 -25.50 -1.60 1.07
CA PRO A 294 -25.78 -0.35 1.78
C PRO A 294 -24.55 0.15 2.56
N GLU A 295 -24.36 1.46 2.64
CA GLU A 295 -23.23 2.11 3.34
C GLU A 295 -21.83 1.83 2.74
N ILE A 296 -21.76 1.19 1.56
CA ILE A 296 -20.52 0.98 0.82
C ILE A 296 -20.70 1.49 -0.61
N GLU A 297 -19.78 2.33 -1.05
CA GLU A 297 -19.79 2.84 -2.41
C GLU A 297 -19.16 1.81 -3.35
N THR A 298 -19.95 1.24 -4.25
CA THR A 298 -19.41 0.37 -5.31
C THR A 298 -19.31 1.15 -6.61
N ILE A 299 -18.08 1.22 -7.14
CA ILE A 299 -17.74 1.86 -8.41
C ILE A 299 -17.45 0.76 -9.44
N ASP A 300 -18.26 0.71 -10.49
CA ASP A 300 -18.01 -0.09 -11.68
C ASP A 300 -16.99 0.64 -12.57
N ALA A 301 -15.79 0.08 -12.62
CA ALA A 301 -14.69 0.51 -13.47
C ALA A 301 -14.64 -0.27 -14.80
N THR A 302 -15.73 -0.92 -15.20
CA THR A 302 -15.86 -1.53 -16.54
C THR A 302 -15.73 -0.47 -17.64
N GLY A 303 -14.92 -0.75 -18.68
CA GLY A 303 -14.83 0.13 -19.86
C GLY A 303 -13.99 1.39 -19.67
N VAL A 304 -13.40 1.60 -18.50
CA VAL A 304 -12.49 2.72 -18.26
C VAL A 304 -11.19 2.49 -19.03
N ASP A 305 -11.00 3.24 -20.11
CA ASP A 305 -9.94 3.18 -21.13
C ASP A 305 -8.78 2.22 -20.79
N THR A 306 -9.01 0.93 -21.03
CA THR A 306 -8.15 -0.18 -20.58
C THR A 306 -7.02 -0.44 -21.57
N SER A 307 -6.35 0.59 -22.09
CA SER A 307 -5.23 0.36 -23.01
C SER A 307 -4.12 -0.53 -22.40
N PHE A 308 -4.12 -0.80 -21.09
CA PHE A 308 -3.22 -1.76 -20.45
C PHE A 308 -3.89 -2.63 -19.34
N LEU A 309 -3.80 -3.95 -19.51
CA LEU A 309 -4.06 -5.07 -18.57
C LEU A 309 -5.13 -4.85 -17.47
N GLY A 310 -6.34 -5.36 -17.70
CA GLY A 310 -7.54 -5.27 -16.84
C GLY A 310 -7.49 -5.75 -15.38
N HIS A 311 -6.32 -6.02 -14.78
CA HIS A 311 -6.16 -6.21 -13.33
C HIS A 311 -5.22 -5.17 -12.67
N SER A 312 -4.45 -4.43 -13.48
CA SER A 312 -3.59 -3.32 -13.03
C SER A 312 -4.25 -1.96 -13.26
N TYR A 313 -5.55 -1.92 -13.53
CA TYR A 313 -6.26 -0.67 -13.83
C TYR A 313 -6.20 0.32 -12.67
N PHE A 314 -6.05 -0.14 -11.42
CA PHE A 314 -6.07 0.74 -10.25
C PHE A 314 -4.96 1.79 -10.23
N ASN A 315 -3.79 1.47 -10.79
CA ASN A 315 -2.66 2.38 -10.92
C ASN A 315 -2.30 2.64 -12.39
N ARG A 316 -3.19 2.30 -13.33
CA ARG A 316 -2.98 2.55 -14.77
C ARG A 316 -4.12 3.28 -15.44
N SER A 317 -5.30 3.28 -14.83
CA SER A 317 -6.43 4.08 -15.25
C SER A 317 -6.33 5.46 -14.63
N ARG A 318 -6.22 6.47 -15.48
CA ARG A 318 -6.30 7.87 -15.05
C ARG A 318 -7.63 8.19 -14.38
N SER A 319 -8.74 7.60 -14.83
CA SER A 319 -10.04 7.86 -14.21
C SER A 319 -10.10 7.28 -12.79
N VAL A 320 -9.57 6.08 -12.57
CA VAL A 320 -9.53 5.48 -11.23
C VAL A 320 -8.55 6.23 -10.32
N LEU A 321 -7.38 6.62 -10.82
CA LEU A 321 -6.43 7.45 -10.04
C LEU A 321 -7.01 8.82 -9.70
N SER A 322 -7.69 9.47 -10.64
CA SER A 322 -8.41 10.74 -10.43
C SER A 322 -9.51 10.59 -9.39
N ASP A 323 -10.24 9.49 -9.41
CA ASP A 323 -11.28 9.20 -8.43
C ASP A 323 -10.72 8.94 -7.03
N ILE A 324 -9.62 8.19 -6.93
CA ILE A 324 -8.88 8.00 -5.68
C ILE A 324 -8.33 9.34 -5.15
N TYR A 325 -7.88 10.23 -6.04
CA TYR A 325 -7.46 11.58 -5.68
C TYR A 325 -8.57 12.35 -4.96
N TYR A 326 -9.80 12.32 -5.48
CA TYR A 326 -10.93 13.01 -4.83
C TYR A 326 -11.25 12.45 -3.44
N ILE A 327 -11.11 11.15 -3.22
CA ILE A 327 -11.31 10.54 -1.90
C ILE A 327 -10.20 10.98 -0.92
N ILE A 328 -8.94 10.92 -1.36
CA ILE A 328 -7.78 11.10 -0.46
C ILE A 328 -7.49 12.58 -0.20
N ASN A 329 -7.46 13.40 -1.25
CA ASN A 329 -7.02 14.78 -1.18
C ASN A 329 -8.16 15.77 -0.96
N GLU A 330 -9.37 15.46 -1.45
CA GLU A 330 -10.52 16.37 -1.39
C GLU A 330 -11.64 15.89 -0.44
N ASP A 331 -11.52 14.68 0.12
CA ASP A 331 -12.48 14.10 1.08
C ASP A 331 -13.92 13.99 0.54
N LEU A 332 -14.07 13.74 -0.76
CA LEU A 332 -15.37 13.70 -1.43
C LEU A 332 -15.99 12.29 -1.41
N GLN A 333 -17.28 12.22 -1.10
CA GLN A 333 -18.09 11.02 -1.31
C GLN A 333 -18.45 10.82 -2.80
N ALA A 334 -19.00 9.66 -3.15
CA ALA A 334 -19.32 9.30 -4.54
C ALA A 334 -20.26 10.26 -5.25
N ASP A 335 -21.25 10.79 -4.54
CA ASP A 335 -22.23 11.73 -5.08
C ASP A 335 -21.68 13.14 -5.31
N GLU A 336 -20.55 13.46 -4.66
CA GLU A 336 -19.83 14.73 -4.81
C GLU A 336 -18.76 14.67 -5.92
N ARG A 337 -18.39 13.47 -6.37
CA ARG A 337 -17.34 13.27 -7.38
C ARG A 337 -17.88 13.43 -8.79
N PHE A 338 -17.50 14.53 -9.44
CA PHE A 338 -18.03 14.93 -10.75
C PHE A 338 -17.84 13.88 -11.86
N SER A 339 -16.83 13.02 -11.76
CA SER A 339 -16.52 11.96 -12.73
C SER A 339 -17.44 10.74 -12.62
N LEU A 340 -18.28 10.67 -11.58
CA LEU A 340 -19.17 9.55 -11.33
C LEU A 340 -20.63 9.90 -11.61
N GLU A 341 -21.38 8.90 -12.06
CA GLU A 341 -22.84 8.93 -12.13
C GLU A 341 -23.44 7.70 -11.45
N ALA A 342 -24.59 7.89 -10.79
CA ALA A 342 -25.34 6.81 -10.17
C ALA A 342 -26.14 6.04 -11.22
N VAL A 343 -26.19 4.72 -11.06
CA VAL A 343 -26.99 3.81 -11.87
C VAL A 343 -27.96 3.07 -10.96
N ASP A 344 -29.25 3.35 -11.14
CA ASP A 344 -30.33 2.71 -10.38
C ASP A 344 -30.59 1.28 -10.87
N THR A 345 -30.86 0.39 -9.91
CA THR A 345 -31.22 -1.01 -10.12
C THR A 345 -32.39 -1.38 -9.20
N THR A 346 -32.93 -2.60 -9.33
CA THR A 346 -33.99 -3.07 -8.42
C THR A 346 -33.51 -3.27 -6.98
N ASP A 347 -32.21 -3.48 -6.77
CA ASP A 347 -31.62 -3.84 -5.48
C ASP A 347 -30.88 -2.66 -4.80
N GLY A 348 -30.99 -1.45 -5.37
CA GLY A 348 -30.28 -0.24 -4.95
C GLY A 348 -29.60 0.44 -6.13
N PHE A 349 -28.52 1.17 -5.88
CA PHE A 349 -27.74 1.84 -6.92
C PHE A 349 -26.24 1.55 -6.76
N TYR A 350 -25.49 1.76 -7.84
CA TYR A 350 -24.03 1.75 -7.85
C TYR A 350 -23.53 2.96 -8.64
N TRP A 351 -22.22 3.21 -8.61
CA TRP A 351 -21.58 4.30 -9.34
C TRP A 351 -20.82 3.77 -10.53
N ARG A 352 -20.74 4.53 -11.61
CA ARG A 352 -19.82 4.28 -12.72
C ARG A 352 -19.18 5.58 -13.18
N PHE A 353 -18.08 5.46 -13.91
CA PHE A 353 -17.46 6.61 -14.57
C PHE A 353 -18.36 7.13 -15.69
N LYS A 354 -18.47 8.46 -15.80
CA LYS A 354 -19.11 9.12 -16.94
C LYS A 354 -18.29 8.89 -18.21
N GLU A 355 -18.98 8.70 -19.33
CA GLU A 355 -18.39 8.62 -20.67
C GLU A 355 -17.91 9.97 -21.19
#